data_AF-A0A9C9L2F9-F1
#
_entry.id   AF-A0A9C9L2F9-F1
#
_cell.length_a   1.000
_cell.length_b   1.000
_cell.length_c   1.000
_cell.angle_alpha   90.00
_cell.angle_beta   90.00
_cell.angle_gamma   90.00
#
_symmetry.space_group_name_H-M   'P 1'
#
loop_
_entity.id
_entity.type
_entity.pdbx_description
1 polymer ?
#
loop_
_entity_poly.entity_id
_entity_poly.type
_entity_poly.pdbx_seq_one_letter_code
_entity_poly.pdbx_strand_id
1 'polypeptide(L)'
;MEDKTYVIGRHGHIQLFDKTTSARHAELVVTNNQLYLTDLNSTNGTYLIEPGKRKRFTEGYISLDQTLSFGRHVCTVRELVARAAMATVSFQAEPG
;
A
#
# COMPACT_ATOMS: atom_id res chain seq x y z
N MET A 1 -16.71 -9.12 11.11
CA MET A 1 -16.31 -8.28 9.97
C MET A 1 -14.98 -7.68 10.36
N GLU A 2 -13.89 -8.12 9.74
CA GLU A 2 -12.55 -7.66 10.09
C GLU A 2 -12.06 -6.74 8.97
N ASP A 3 -12.04 -5.44 9.23
CA ASP A 3 -11.17 -4.51 8.52
C ASP A 3 -9.72 -4.86 8.87
N LYS A 4 -8.92 -5.17 7.85
CA LYS A 4 -7.48 -5.43 8.03
C LYS A 4 -6.70 -4.21 7.57
N THR A 5 -5.95 -3.63 8.49
CA THR A 5 -5.14 -2.45 8.21
C THR A 5 -3.68 -2.83 8.03
N TYR A 6 -3.11 -2.44 6.89
CA TYR A 6 -1.74 -2.71 6.50
C TYR A 6 -0.97 -1.42 6.29
N VAL A 7 -0.01 -1.18 7.15
CA VAL A 7 0.96 -0.10 6.95
C VAL A 7 1.91 -0.43 5.79
N ILE A 8 1.99 0.47 4.82
CA ILE A 8 2.92 0.45 3.69
C ILE A 8 4.11 1.35 4.01
N GLY A 9 5.31 0.83 3.82
CA GLY A 9 6.54 1.60 4.02
C GLY A 9 7.75 0.71 4.20
N ARG A 10 8.92 1.29 4.45
CA ARG A 10 10.18 0.51 4.57
C ARG A 10 10.15 -0.52 5.70
N HIS A 11 9.43 -0.21 6.78
CA HIS A 11 9.24 -1.10 7.95
C HIS A 11 7.74 -1.34 8.22
N GLY A 12 6.93 -1.31 7.17
CA GLY A 12 5.50 -1.64 7.26
C GLY A 12 5.23 -3.13 7.10
N HIS A 13 3.95 -3.51 7.17
CA HIS A 13 3.47 -4.83 6.75
C HIS A 13 3.76 -5.06 5.27
N ILE A 14 3.58 -4.02 4.45
CA ILE A 14 3.94 -4.03 3.04
C ILE A 14 5.26 -3.27 2.91
N GLN A 15 6.35 -4.02 2.78
CA GLN A 15 7.68 -3.43 2.62
C GLN A 15 7.89 -2.89 1.22
N LEU A 16 8.19 -1.59 1.15
CA LEU A 16 8.71 -0.95 -0.06
C LEU A 16 10.23 -0.80 0.10
N PHE A 17 11.00 -1.45 -0.78
CA PHE A 17 12.48 -1.47 -0.73
C PHE A 17 13.14 -0.20 -1.28
N ASP A 18 12.39 0.90 -1.36
CA ASP A 18 12.90 2.16 -1.90
C ASP A 18 13.40 3.08 -0.77
N LYS A 19 14.60 3.66 -0.95
CA LYS A 19 15.20 4.56 0.05
C LYS A 19 14.41 5.86 0.23
N THR A 20 13.57 6.23 -0.74
CA THR A 20 12.75 7.45 -0.70
C THR A 20 11.41 7.26 0.03
N THR A 21 11.11 6.03 0.44
CA THR A 21 9.88 5.69 1.17
C THR A 21 10.09 5.76 2.69
N SER A 22 9.17 6.40 3.39
CA SER A 22 9.17 6.45 4.86
C SER A 22 8.94 5.06 5.49
N ALA A 23 9.35 4.88 6.74
CA ALA A 23 9.09 3.65 7.49
C ALA A 23 7.58 3.31 7.55
N ARG A 24 6.76 4.34 7.77
CA ARG A 24 5.30 4.33 7.64
C ARG A 24 4.93 5.41 6.62
N HIS A 25 4.73 5.03 5.37
CA HIS A 25 4.50 5.96 4.26
C HIS A 25 3.00 6.15 4.02
N ALA A 26 2.28 5.04 3.92
CA ALA A 26 0.84 5.03 3.75
C ALA A 26 0.24 3.88 4.55
N GLU A 27 -1.08 3.90 4.70
CA GLU A 27 -1.87 2.88 5.34
C GLU A 27 -2.94 2.41 4.37
N LEU A 28 -3.06 1.09 4.24
CA LEU A 28 -4.05 0.43 3.39
C LEU A 28 -5.01 -0.37 4.27
N VAL A 29 -6.25 0.07 4.30
CA VAL A 29 -7.35 -0.66 4.93
C VAL A 29 -8.01 -1.54 3.88
N VAL A 30 -8.03 -2.84 4.14
CA VAL A 30 -8.67 -3.85 3.31
C VAL A 30 -9.92 -4.32 4.05
N THR A 31 -11.07 -3.95 3.50
CA THR A 31 -12.40 -4.42 3.92
C THR A 31 -12.90 -5.43 2.88
N ASN A 32 -13.83 -6.31 3.27
CA ASN A 32 -14.33 -7.45 2.48
C ASN A 32 -14.54 -7.20 0.97
N ASN A 33 -14.93 -5.97 0.59
CA ASN A 33 -15.07 -5.58 -0.82
C ASN A 33 -14.51 -4.19 -1.17
N GLN A 34 -13.77 -3.56 -0.26
CA GLN A 34 -13.33 -2.17 -0.44
C GLN A 34 -11.89 -2.01 0.06
N LEU A 35 -11.12 -1.23 -0.69
CA LEU A 35 -9.76 -0.87 -0.34
C LEU A 35 -9.73 0.63 -0.10
N TYR A 36 -9.25 1.04 1.06
CA TYR A 36 -9.11 2.43 1.43
C TYR A 36 -7.65 2.71 1.74
N LEU A 37 -7.06 3.72 1.11
CA LEU A 37 -5.68 4.10 1.31
C LEU A 37 -5.61 5.47 1.94
N THR A 38 -4.71 5.65 2.90
CA THR A 38 -4.43 6.91 3.58
C THR A 38 -2.93 7.17 3.56
N ASP A 39 -2.50 8.30 3.01
CA ASP A 39 -1.12 8.78 3.08
C ASP A 39 -0.82 9.29 4.49
N LEU A 40 0.22 8.77 5.12
CA LEU A 40 0.62 9.15 6.48
C LEU A 40 1.63 10.31 6.44
N ASN A 41 1.33 11.33 5.64
CA ASN A 41 2.17 12.51 5.43
C ASN A 41 3.59 12.12 5.02
N SER A 42 3.67 11.28 3.99
CA SER A 42 4.93 10.74 3.54
C SER A 42 5.86 11.81 2.95
N THR A 43 7.17 11.64 3.11
CA THR A 43 8.17 12.66 2.71
C THR A 43 8.09 13.05 1.24
N ASN A 44 7.85 12.07 0.37
CA ASN A 44 7.70 12.30 -1.07
C ASN A 44 6.23 12.36 -1.52
N GLY A 45 5.27 12.11 -0.62
CA GLY A 45 3.86 12.01 -0.96
C GLY A 45 3.46 10.69 -1.62
N THR A 46 2.15 10.50 -1.71
CA THR A 46 1.50 9.42 -2.48
C THR A 46 0.75 10.02 -3.67
N TYR A 47 0.83 9.37 -4.83
CA TYR A 47 0.19 9.81 -6.06
C TYR A 47 -0.52 8.67 -6.76
N LEU A 48 -1.70 8.94 -7.30
CA LEU A 48 -2.38 8.07 -8.23
C LEU A 48 -1.83 8.29 -9.63
N ILE A 49 -1.41 7.20 -10.27
CA ILE A 49 -0.94 7.17 -11.64
C ILE A 49 -2.10 6.72 -12.53
N GLU A 50 -2.54 7.64 -13.37
CA GLU A 50 -3.58 7.43 -14.37
C GLU A 50 -2.96 7.60 -15.76
N PRO A 51 -3.56 7.02 -16.83
CA PRO A 51 -3.03 7.16 -18.19
C PRO A 51 -2.88 8.64 -18.59
N GLY A 52 -1.63 9.09 -18.67
CA GLY A 52 -1.26 10.47 -19.03
C GLY A 52 -1.35 11.49 -17.89
N LYS A 53 -1.67 11.09 -16.65
CA LYS A 53 -1.81 12.00 -15.50
C LYS A 53 -1.28 11.40 -14.20
N ARG A 54 -0.76 12.27 -13.33
CA ARG A 54 -0.42 11.94 -11.94
C ARG A 54 -1.19 12.87 -11.03
N LYS A 55 -2.02 12.31 -10.16
CA LYS A 55 -2.85 13.07 -9.21
C LYS A 55 -2.34 12.81 -7.80
N ARG A 56 -2.14 13.85 -7.01
CA ARG A 56 -1.77 13.67 -5.59
C ARG A 56 -2.90 12.95 -4.87
N PHE A 57 -2.55 11.91 -4.12
CA PHE A 57 -3.48 11.08 -3.39
C PHE A 57 -3.16 11.18 -1.90
N THR A 58 -4.07 11.77 -1.14
CA THR A 58 -3.95 11.89 0.33
C THR A 58 -4.72 10.79 1.02
N GLU A 59 -5.98 10.57 0.64
CA GLU A 59 -6.80 9.49 1.19
C GLU A 59 -7.96 9.18 0.24
N GLY A 60 -8.47 7.95 0.30
CA GLY A 60 -9.67 7.58 -0.42
C GLY A 60 -9.78 6.10 -0.79
N TYR A 61 -10.88 5.77 -1.44
CA TYR A 61 -11.10 4.43 -1.98
C TYR A 61 -10.30 4.20 -3.26
N ILE A 62 -9.66 3.04 -3.33
CA ILE A 62 -8.86 2.62 -4.47
C ILE A 62 -9.37 1.28 -5.01
N SER A 63 -9.11 1.02 -6.28
CA SER A 63 -9.45 -0.23 -6.95
C SER A 63 -8.19 -1.00 -7.28
N LEU A 64 -8.30 -2.32 -7.35
CA LEU A 64 -7.21 -3.23 -7.69
C LEU A 64 -6.49 -2.87 -9.01
N ASP A 65 -7.22 -2.32 -9.98
CA ASP A 65 -6.68 -1.90 -11.29
C ASP A 65 -5.89 -0.58 -11.25
N GLN A 66 -6.00 0.18 -10.16
CA GLN A 66 -5.31 1.46 -10.03
C GLN A 66 -3.81 1.26 -9.79
N THR A 67 -3.03 2.24 -10.26
CA THR A 67 -1.59 2.29 -10.04
C THR A 67 -1.27 3.46 -9.11
N LEU A 68 -0.50 3.20 -8.06
CA LEU A 68 -0.10 4.18 -7.07
C LEU A 68 1.42 4.35 -7.09
N SER A 69 1.87 5.57 -6.81
CA SER A 69 3.27 5.93 -6.64
C SER A 69 3.48 6.42 -5.22
N PHE A 70 4.37 5.75 -4.50
CA PHE A 70 4.83 6.10 -3.17
C PHE A 70 6.24 6.68 -3.28
N GLY A 71 6.33 8.01 -3.38
CA GLY A 71 7.55 8.67 -3.80
C GLY A 71 8.00 8.22 -5.19
N ARG A 72 9.15 7.55 -5.28
CA ARG A 72 9.72 7.07 -6.54
C ARG A 72 9.33 5.62 -6.89
N HIS A 73 8.66 4.93 -5.96
CA HIS A 73 8.23 3.55 -6.13
C HIS A 73 6.82 3.49 -6.69
N VAL A 74 6.62 2.84 -7.84
CA VAL A 74 5.31 2.72 -8.51
C VAL A 74 4.85 1.27 -8.46
N CYS A 75 3.64 1.04 -7.95
CA CYS A 75 3.04 -0.29 -7.84
C CYS A 75 1.53 -0.26 -8.14
N THR A 76 0.99 -1.38 -8.58
CA THR A 76 -0.46 -1.55 -8.69
C THR A 76 -1.07 -1.89 -7.33
N VAL A 77 -2.34 -1.54 -7.15
CA VAL A 77 -3.08 -1.89 -5.93
C VAL A 77 -3.19 -3.41 -5.77
N ARG A 78 -3.32 -4.17 -6.88
CA ARG A 78 -3.22 -5.64 -6.85
C ARG A 78 -1.94 -6.13 -6.21
N GLU A 79 -0.81 -5.53 -6.53
CA GLU A 79 0.48 -5.91 -5.97
C GLU A 79 0.57 -5.58 -4.47
N LEU A 80 0.02 -4.44 -4.04
CA LEU A 80 -0.07 -4.09 -2.62
C LEU A 80 -0.93 -5.11 -1.86
N VAL A 81 -2.11 -5.45 -2.38
CA VAL A 81 -3.01 -6.42 -1.75
C VAL A 81 -2.40 -7.82 -1.73
N ALA A 82 -1.70 -8.23 -2.78
CA ALA A 82 -0.96 -9.48 -2.79
C ALA A 82 0.12 -9.50 -1.69
N ARG A 83 0.90 -8.42 -1.55
CA ARG A 83 1.89 -8.29 -0.46
C ARG A 83 1.24 -8.26 0.92
N ALA A 84 0.08 -7.60 1.06
CA ALA A 84 -0.71 -7.59 2.30
C ALA A 84 -1.14 -9.01 2.69
N ALA A 85 -1.65 -9.76 1.71
CA ALA A 85 -2.03 -11.15 1.86
C ALA A 85 -0.82 -12.02 2.25
N MET A 86 0.35 -11.80 1.65
CA MET A 86 1.58 -12.51 2.03
C MET A 86 2.02 -12.16 3.45
N ALA A 87 1.97 -10.89 3.85
CA ALA A 87 2.35 -10.46 5.20
C ALA A 87 1.47 -11.08 6.29
N THR A 88 0.19 -11.36 6.02
CA THR A 88 -0.68 -12.10 6.96
C THR A 88 -0.45 -13.62 6.92
N VAL A 89 0.12 -14.17 5.84
CA VAL A 89 0.43 -15.60 5.69
C VAL A 89 1.79 -15.94 6.30
N SER A 90 2.75 -15.00 6.33
CA SER A 90 4.10 -15.20 6.88
C SER A 90 4.15 -15.50 8.39
N PHE A 91 3.02 -15.54 9.10
CA PHE A 91 2.94 -16.03 10.48
C PHE A 91 2.56 -17.53 10.57
N GLN A 92 2.35 -18.22 9.44
CA GLN A 92 1.96 -19.66 9.40
C GLN A 92 2.94 -20.58 8.65
N ALA A 93 4.18 -20.15 8.43
CA ALA A 93 5.31 -21.07 8.27
C ALA A 93 6.22 -20.77 9.46
N GLU A 94 6.57 -21.68 10.38
CA GLU A 94 7.14 -23.04 10.26
C GLU A 94 6.83 -23.83 11.58
N PRO A 95 6.95 -25.19 11.70
CA PRO A 95 8.19 -25.92 11.41
C PRO A 95 8.02 -27.31 10.74
N GLY A 96 9.06 -27.76 10.07
CA GLY A 96 9.28 -29.16 9.67
C GLY A 96 10.76 -29.46 9.68
#